data_AF-A0A8T2P187-F1
#
_entry.id   AF-A0A8T2P187-F1
#
_cell.length_a   1.000
_cell.length_b   1.000
_cell.length_c   1.000
_cell.angle_alpha   90.00
_cell.angle_beta   90.00
_cell.angle_gamma   90.00
#
_symmetry.space_group_name_H-M   'P 1'
#
loop_
_entity.id
_entity.type
_entity.pdbx_description
1 polymer ?
#
loop_
_entity_poly.entity_id
_entity_poly.type
_entity_poly.pdbx_seq_one_letter_code
_entity_poly.pdbx_strand_id
1 'polypeptide(L)'
;MHAHLQVHPSLEGKCTEKGVLVLLHYGNQDLQWEMYLGKHRLDWELVDIAGYVVEAEEEYLSVELPLYSLGMTYEDLSLQGLVTRVEVSLVNVDTMKEEHTFVQRCPFP
;
A
#
# COMPACT_ATOMS: atom_id res chain seq x y z
N MET A 1 30.90 -15.02 14.11
CA MET A 1 30.18 -13.96 13.36
C MET A 1 28.87 -14.57 12.90
N HIS A 2 27.76 -14.19 13.54
CA HIS A 2 26.44 -14.54 13.02
C HIS A 2 26.14 -13.51 11.92
N ALA A 3 25.93 -13.97 10.69
CA ALA A 3 25.38 -13.11 9.66
C ALA A 3 23.92 -12.82 10.07
N HIS A 4 23.62 -11.58 10.44
CA HIS A 4 22.23 -11.17 10.55
C HIS A 4 21.63 -11.20 9.14
N LEU A 5 20.64 -12.06 8.93
CA LEU A 5 19.97 -12.16 7.63
C LEU A 5 19.24 -10.83 7.40
N GLN A 6 19.66 -10.08 6.39
CA GLN A 6 19.05 -8.79 6.07
C GLN A 6 17.75 -9.04 5.30
N VAL A 7 16.62 -8.66 5.88
CA VAL A 7 15.27 -8.83 5.34
C VAL A 7 14.78 -7.47 4.86
N HIS A 8 14.60 -7.35 3.55
CA HIS A 8 14.03 -6.16 2.92
C HIS A 8 12.53 -6.03 3.26
N PRO A 9 11.98 -4.81 3.27
CA PRO A 9 10.55 -4.64 3.36
C PRO A 9 9.84 -5.30 2.17
N SER A 10 8.61 -5.76 2.39
CA SER A 10 7.78 -6.38 1.34
C SER A 10 6.35 -5.87 1.39
N LEU A 11 5.76 -5.77 0.21
CA LEU A 11 4.39 -5.32 0.01
C LEU A 11 3.50 -6.49 -0.43
N GLU A 12 2.32 -6.56 0.17
CA GLU A 12 1.26 -7.50 -0.17
C GLU A 12 -0.08 -6.78 -0.31
N GLY A 13 -1.01 -7.41 -1.02
CA GLY A 13 -2.34 -6.86 -1.25
C GLY A 13 -3.42 -7.92 -1.29
N LYS A 14 -4.62 -7.50 -0.91
CA LYS A 14 -5.82 -8.34 -0.94
C LYS A 14 -7.06 -7.50 -1.24
N CYS A 15 -7.96 -8.06 -2.03
CA CYS A 15 -9.30 -7.52 -2.21
C CYS A 15 -10.18 -7.87 -1.02
N THR A 16 -10.83 -6.88 -0.43
CA THR A 16 -11.79 -7.05 0.66
C THR A 16 -13.20 -6.71 0.17
N GLU A 17 -14.22 -6.96 0.98
CA GLU A 17 -15.58 -6.52 0.67
C GLU A 17 -15.70 -4.98 0.66
N LYS A 18 -14.80 -4.27 1.33
CA LYS A 18 -14.83 -2.82 1.50
C LYS A 18 -13.92 -2.06 0.53
N GLY A 19 -12.97 -2.75 -0.10
CA GLY A 19 -12.01 -2.16 -1.02
C GLY A 19 -10.73 -3.00 -1.12
N VAL A 20 -9.59 -2.37 -0.84
CA VAL A 20 -8.26 -2.99 -1.01
C VAL A 20 -7.46 -2.86 0.28
N LEU A 21 -7.03 -4.00 0.82
CA LEU A 21 -6.10 -4.07 1.93
C LEU A 21 -4.68 -4.19 1.38
N VAL A 22 -3.79 -3.31 1.84
CA VAL A 22 -2.35 -3.35 1.59
C VAL A 22 -1.65 -3.69 2.91
N LEU A 23 -0.71 -4.62 2.86
CA LEU A 23 0.19 -4.92 3.97
C LEU A 23 1.61 -4.57 3.58
N LEU A 24 2.31 -3.92 4.50
CA LEU A 24 3.75 -3.71 4.44
C LEU A 24 4.40 -4.43 5.61
N HIS A 25 5.26 -5.39 5.31
CA HIS A 25 6.18 -5.97 6.29
C HIS A 25 7.46 -5.14 6.31
N TYR A 26 7.86 -4.63 7.48
CA TYR A 26 8.99 -3.69 7.56
C TYR A 26 10.34 -4.31 7.24
N GLY A 27 10.47 -5.63 7.43
CA GLY A 27 11.76 -6.30 7.40
C GLY A 27 12.63 -5.90 8.59
N ASN A 28 13.95 -5.98 8.44
CA ASN A 28 14.91 -5.60 9.49
C ASN A 28 16.01 -4.66 9.00
N GLN A 29 15.79 -4.04 7.83
CA GLN A 29 16.68 -3.04 7.29
C GLN A 29 16.40 -1.69 7.92
N ASP A 30 17.47 -1.01 8.33
CA ASP A 30 17.42 0.37 8.81
C ASP A 30 17.35 1.34 7.62
N LEU A 31 16.27 1.24 6.84
CA LEU A 31 15.97 2.13 5.72
C LEU A 31 14.74 2.97 6.08
N GLN A 32 14.89 4.30 5.94
CA GLN A 32 13.77 5.23 6.05
C GLN A 32 13.07 5.31 4.69
N TRP A 33 11.81 4.88 4.64
CA TRP A 33 10.97 4.95 3.45
C TRP A 33 9.64 5.62 3.76
N GLU A 34 9.06 6.24 2.74
CA GLU A 34 7.68 6.71 2.74
C GLU A 34 6.84 5.78 1.85
N MET A 35 5.67 5.38 2.33
CA MET A 35 4.71 4.63 1.51
C MET A 35 3.90 5.61 0.63
N TYR A 36 3.70 5.26 -0.63
CA TYR A 36 2.82 5.96 -1.55
C TYR A 36 1.71 5.02 -2.03
N LEU A 37 0.50 5.56 -2.10
CA LEU A 37 -0.71 4.93 -2.64
C LEU A 37 -1.10 5.71 -3.91
N GLY A 38 -0.79 5.14 -5.07
CA GLY A 38 -0.79 5.85 -6.34
C GLY A 38 0.22 6.99 -6.30
N LYS A 39 -0.26 8.23 -6.48
CA LYS A 39 0.57 9.45 -6.43
C LYS A 39 0.55 10.14 -5.07
N HIS A 40 -0.12 9.55 -4.08
CA HIS A 40 -0.32 10.16 -2.78
C HIS A 40 0.59 9.51 -1.74
N ARG A 41 1.42 10.31 -1.08
CA ARG A 41 2.16 9.84 0.09
C ARG A 41 1.18 9.51 1.21
N LEU A 42 1.37 8.38 1.87
CA LEU A 42 0.62 8.04 3.07
C LEU A 42 1.06 8.95 4.22
N ASP A 43 0.16 9.83 4.64
CA ASP A 43 0.25 10.60 5.88
C ASP A 43 -1.12 10.71 6.55
N TRP A 44 -1.15 11.21 7.78
CA TRP A 44 -2.38 11.26 8.58
C TRP A 44 -3.46 12.15 7.98
N GLU A 45 -3.08 13.19 7.23
CA GLU A 45 -4.06 14.01 6.50
C GLU A 45 -4.74 13.17 5.41
N LEU A 46 -3.96 12.43 4.62
CA LEU A 46 -4.51 11.52 3.62
C LEU A 46 -5.41 10.45 4.25
N VAL A 47 -4.99 9.85 5.36
CA VAL A 47 -5.76 8.81 6.07
C VAL A 47 -7.15 9.34 6.44
N ASP A 48 -7.22 10.54 7.00
CA ASP A 48 -8.47 11.16 7.43
C ASP A 48 -9.38 11.51 6.24
N ILE A 49 -8.85 12.18 5.20
CA ILE A 49 -9.68 12.64 4.08
C ILE A 49 -10.09 11.50 3.14
N ALA A 50 -9.26 10.47 3.00
CA ALA A 50 -9.48 9.33 2.13
C ALA A 50 -10.24 8.19 2.83
N GLY A 51 -10.44 8.32 4.15
CA GLY A 51 -11.15 7.34 4.97
C GLY A 51 -10.42 6.00 5.08
N TYR A 52 -9.08 6.01 5.05
CA TYR A 52 -8.30 4.80 5.20
C TYR A 52 -8.41 4.25 6.63
N VAL A 53 -8.40 2.93 6.76
CA VAL A 53 -8.20 2.27 8.05
C VAL A 53 -6.74 1.85 8.12
N VAL A 54 -6.00 2.36 9.10
CA VAL A 54 -4.58 2.09 9.28
C VAL A 54 -4.33 1.40 10.62
N GLU A 55 -3.61 0.29 10.59
CA GLU A 55 -3.14 -0.40 11.80
C GLU A 55 -1.64 -0.59 11.71
N ALA A 56 -0.91 -0.10 12.73
CA ALA A 56 0.54 -0.23 12.80
C ALA A 56 0.92 -1.14 13.97
N GLU A 57 1.58 -2.24 13.64
CA GLU A 57 2.10 -3.22 14.59
C GLU A 57 3.63 -3.22 14.57
N GLU A 58 4.27 -4.04 15.41
CA GLU A 58 5.75 -4.09 15.48
C GLU A 58 6.39 -4.61 14.18
N GLU A 59 5.74 -5.54 13.48
CA GLU A 59 6.30 -6.23 12.31
C GLU A 59 5.69 -5.76 10.97
N TYR A 60 4.56 -5.07 11.02
CA TYR A 60 3.83 -4.68 9.81
C TYR A 60 2.98 -3.42 9.98
N LEU A 61 2.66 -2.82 8.84
CA LEU A 61 1.65 -1.77 8.66
C LEU A 61 0.55 -2.30 7.75
N SER A 62 -0.71 -2.13 8.15
CA SER A 62 -1.87 -2.41 7.31
C SER A 62 -2.57 -1.11 6.91
N VAL A 63 -3.04 -1.05 5.67
CA VAL A 63 -3.84 0.07 5.16
C VAL A 63 -4.99 -0.50 4.34
N GLU A 64 -6.23 -0.34 4.82
CA GLU A 64 -7.44 -0.65 4.05
C GLU A 64 -7.93 0.63 3.35
N LEU A 65 -7.82 0.65 2.03
CA LEU A 65 -8.35 1.68 1.16
C LEU A 65 -9.82 1.35 0.84
N PRO A 66 -10.78 2.22 1.15
CA PRO A 66 -12.16 2.06 0.70
C PRO A 66 -12.23 1.99 -0.84
N LEU A 67 -13.23 1.27 -1.35
CA LEU A 67 -13.43 1.07 -2.79
C LEU A 67 -13.40 2.39 -3.59
N TYR A 68 -14.05 3.43 -3.04
CA TYR A 68 -14.11 4.76 -3.63
C TYR A 68 -13.23 5.73 -2.85
N SER A 69 -11.92 5.66 -3.05
CA SER A 69 -10.96 6.48 -2.32
C SER A 69 -9.84 7.03 -3.21
N LEU A 70 -9.04 7.94 -2.64
CA LEU A 70 -7.80 8.44 -3.23
C LEU A 70 -6.79 7.27 -3.37
N GLY A 71 -5.80 7.43 -4.25
CA GLY A 71 -4.82 6.37 -4.55
C GLY A 71 -5.34 5.21 -5.41
N MET A 72 -6.67 5.10 -5.60
CA MET A 72 -7.31 4.10 -6.46
C MET A 72 -7.37 4.55 -7.93
N THR A 73 -7.14 3.64 -8.86
CA THR A 73 -7.46 3.77 -10.28
C THR A 73 -8.66 2.88 -10.61
N TYR A 74 -9.62 3.42 -11.35
CA TYR A 74 -10.82 2.69 -11.80
C TYR A 74 -10.63 2.39 -13.30
N GLU A 75 -10.35 1.14 -13.63
CA GLU A 75 -9.87 0.77 -14.96
C GLU A 75 -10.99 0.31 -15.90
N ASP A 76 -11.99 -0.40 -15.38
CA ASP A 76 -13.12 -0.89 -16.15
C ASP A 76 -14.40 -0.79 -15.31
N LEU A 77 -15.38 -0.05 -15.81
CA LEU A 77 -16.70 0.11 -15.19
C LEU A 77 -17.76 -0.36 -16.20
N SER A 78 -18.44 -1.45 -15.86
CA SER A 78 -19.40 -2.11 -16.74
C SER A 78 -20.63 -2.59 -15.96
N LEU A 79 -21.59 -3.19 -16.67
CA LEU A 79 -22.72 -3.88 -16.04
C LEU A 79 -22.30 -5.19 -15.33
N GLN A 80 -21.09 -5.68 -15.58
CA GLN A 80 -20.54 -6.87 -14.92
C GLN A 80 -19.79 -6.52 -13.63
N GLY A 81 -19.60 -5.23 -13.35
CA GLY A 81 -18.91 -4.75 -12.16
C GLY A 81 -17.83 -3.72 -12.47
N LEU A 82 -16.94 -3.55 -11.49
CA LEU A 82 -15.86 -2.56 -11.48
C LEU A 82 -14.51 -3.26 -11.25
N VAL A 83 -13.50 -2.92 -12.05
CA VAL A 83 -12.11 -3.29 -11.77
C VAL A 83 -11.37 -2.08 -11.23
N THR A 84 -10.84 -2.20 -10.02
CA THR A 84 -9.95 -1.20 -9.44
C THR A 84 -8.52 -1.67 -9.39
N ARG A 85 -7.59 -0.71 -9.35
CA ARG A 85 -6.15 -0.91 -9.25
C ARG A 85 -5.57 0.08 -8.24
N VAL A 86 -4.79 -0.43 -7.30
CA VAL A 86 -3.92 0.37 -6.42
C VAL A 86 -2.47 0.05 -6.74
N GLU A 87 -1.70 1.10 -6.95
CA GLU A 87 -0.25 1.04 -7.06
C GLU A 87 0.33 1.48 -5.73
N VAL A 88 1.23 0.69 -5.18
CA VAL A 88 1.88 0.97 -3.90
C VAL A 88 3.38 1.04 -4.14
N SER A 89 4.03 2.07 -3.62
CA SER A 89 5.49 2.15 -3.66
C SER A 89 6.07 2.53 -2.30
N LEU A 90 7.27 2.02 -2.04
CA LEU A 90 8.13 2.47 -0.94
C LEU A 90 9.23 3.32 -1.53
N VAL A 91 9.25 4.59 -1.15
CA VAL A 91 10.22 5.57 -1.66
C VAL A 91 11.23 5.84 -0.56
N ASN A 92 12.51 5.62 -0.83
CA ASN A 92 13.59 5.94 0.10
C ASN A 92 13.66 7.46 0.32
N VAL A 93 13.64 7.89 1.58
CA VAL A 93 13.54 9.33 1.94
C VAL A 93 14.78 10.12 1.54
N ASP A 94 15.96 9.50 1.60
CA ASP A 94 17.23 10.17 1.33
C ASP A 94 17.51 10.32 -0.18
N THR A 95 17.16 9.28 -0.94
CA THR A 95 17.51 9.18 -2.38
C THR A 95 16.34 9.48 -3.30
N MET A 96 15.11 9.52 -2.77
CA MET A 96 13.86 9.68 -3.52
C MET A 96 13.64 8.58 -4.57
N LYS A 97 14.28 7.42 -4.41
CA LYS A 97 14.12 6.27 -5.31
C LYS A 97 13.03 5.33 -4.79
N GLU A 98 12.24 4.81 -5.73
CA GLU A 98 11.35 3.68 -5.47
C GLU A 98 12.19 2.43 -5.25
N GLU A 99 12.18 1.90 -4.03
CA GLU A 99 12.90 0.67 -3.67
C GLU A 99 12.03 -0.56 -3.92
N HIS A 100 10.73 -0.43 -3.68
CA HIS A 100 9.75 -1.50 -3.87
C HIS A 100 8.48 -0.94 -4.47
N THR A 101 7.91 -1.67 -5.42
CA THR A 101 6.61 -1.35 -6.03
C THR A 101 5.74 -2.59 -6.09
N PHE A 102 4.44 -2.39 -5.94
CA PHE A 102 3.44 -3.45 -5.96
C PHE A 102 2.15 -2.91 -6.57
N VAL A 103 1.43 -3.78 -7.27
CA VAL A 103 0.15 -3.43 -7.90
C VAL A 103 -0.90 -4.45 -7.49
N GLN A 104 -1.92 -4.00 -6.77
CA GLN A 104 -3.10 -4.79 -6.47
C GLN A 104 -4.22 -4.44 -7.44
N ARG A 105 -4.72 -5.42 -8.17
CA ARG A 105 -5.94 -5.31 -8.99
C ARG A 105 -7.08 -6.07 -8.33
N CYS A 106 -8.25 -5.46 -8.23
CA CYS A 106 -9.41 -6.04 -7.58
C CYS A 106 -10.66 -5.90 -8.45
N PRO A 107 -11.24 -7.02 -8.92
CA PRO A 107 -12.57 -7.02 -9.51
C PRO A 107 -13.63 -7.00 -8.40
N PHE A 108 -14.64 -6.14 -8.56
CA PHE A 108 -15.82 -6.03 -7.73
C PHE A 108 -17.06 -6.27 -8.60
N PRO A 109 -17.99 -7.16 -8.21
CA PRO A 109 -19.22 -7.42 -8.94
C PRO A 109 -20.20 -6.24 -8.89
#